data_AF-A0A2X3C3D1-F1
#
_entry.id   AF-A0A2X3C3D1-F1
#
_cell.length_a   1.000
_cell.length_b   1.000
_cell.length_c   1.000
_cell.angle_alpha   90.00
_cell.angle_beta   90.00
_cell.angle_gamma   90.00
#
_symmetry.space_group_name_H-M   'P 1'
#
loop_
_entity.id
_entity.type
_entity.pdbx_description
1 polymer ?
#
loop_
_entity_poly.entity_id
_entity_poly.type
_entity_poly.pdbx_seq_one_letter_code
_entity_poly.pdbx_strand_id
1 'polypeptide(L)'
;MPKKCDYTFEINKDILAKFGKRIDWNKVNEIEVYCKELDNVYKIQILDKKRDKRSSLYLLFKYMEKQSSLYIRTNNLTNGRLKTVFQELGIIAKEVEQENELMKRCNVCGEIKKISEFEKNKSCKYGHVGTCKVCRFDRRKKFNKVCETCKKEFSTINIKTKFCSVQCKPQCQNKKIIVKCSTCGKEKKVNMFRFKNNKDFYCSEKCKNMGYSKKYSGKNSHKYSRITVNCSICNKEITRNKYEINKPKYNFCSFECKAKGIKKFYSGENSPMYGRERLELRGEKNPNYNPNKTREQRQKDRKLLENTNWIKDILKRDKYICKCCGKNGNNMVAHHLDGYNWCKEKRYDIHNGVTLCQKCHKEFHSYYGYGNNTREQYYEFLYLYIDGVFDKEKQKINKNYNNNRSCKKVICITTNEIFNSLTEGANKYNISIQAISNNIRKPLKNKHAGVHPESNQALIWKYYDSSK
;
A
#
# COMPACT_ATOMS: atom_id res chain seq x y z
N MET A 1 13.37 -10.71 1.35
CA MET A 1 14.50 -11.34 0.65
C MET A 1 15.39 -10.22 0.13
N PRO A 2 16.71 -10.25 0.35
CA PRO A 2 17.60 -9.24 -0.21
C PRO A 2 17.47 -9.25 -1.75
N LYS A 3 17.47 -8.06 -2.38
CA LYS A 3 17.43 -7.91 -3.84
C LYS A 3 18.49 -8.85 -4.45
N LYS A 4 18.08 -9.74 -5.36
CA LYS A 4 19.04 -10.50 -6.18
C LYS A 4 19.82 -9.45 -6.98
N CYS A 5 21.14 -9.47 -6.88
CA CYS A 5 22.00 -8.63 -7.71
C CYS A 5 21.87 -9.14 -9.14
N ASP A 6 21.62 -8.26 -10.11
CA ASP A 6 21.50 -8.63 -11.53
C ASP A 6 22.84 -9.05 -12.16
N TYR A 7 23.93 -8.87 -11.41
CA TYR A 7 25.28 -9.29 -11.76
C TYR A 7 25.84 -10.28 -10.75
N THR A 8 26.49 -11.32 -11.25
CA THR A 8 27.12 -12.39 -10.50
C THR A 8 28.63 -12.28 -10.67
N PHE A 9 29.34 -12.12 -9.55
CA PHE A 9 30.79 -11.97 -9.53
C PHE A 9 31.45 -13.13 -8.79
N GLU A 10 32.55 -13.62 -9.35
CA GLU A 10 33.35 -14.68 -8.74
C GLU A 10 34.81 -14.23 -8.66
N ILE A 11 35.33 -14.16 -7.43
CA ILE A 11 36.74 -13.84 -7.20
C ILE A 11 37.54 -15.12 -7.36
N ASN A 12 38.55 -15.11 -8.23
CA ASN A 12 39.51 -16.19 -8.35
C ASN A 12 40.39 -16.21 -7.08
N LYS A 13 40.08 -17.12 -6.15
CA LYS A 13 40.77 -17.20 -4.85
C LYS A 13 42.08 -17.97 -4.91
N ASP A 14 42.32 -18.70 -6.00
CA ASP A 14 43.48 -19.60 -6.10
C ASP A 14 44.78 -18.86 -6.37
N ILE A 15 44.68 -17.71 -7.03
CA ILE A 15 45.81 -16.83 -7.33
C ILE A 15 46.16 -15.87 -6.19
N LEU A 16 45.33 -15.79 -5.14
CA LEU A 16 45.55 -14.85 -4.04
C LEU A 16 46.59 -15.39 -3.06
N ALA A 17 47.42 -14.50 -2.49
CA ALA A 17 48.38 -14.86 -1.46
C ALA A 17 47.68 -15.56 -0.27
N LYS A 18 48.19 -16.73 0.14
CA LYS A 18 47.62 -17.55 1.23
C LYS A 18 48.57 -17.62 2.44
N PHE A 19 48.00 -17.64 3.63
CA PHE A 19 48.65 -18.05 4.88
C PHE A 19 47.93 -19.29 5.40
N GLY A 20 48.50 -20.47 5.14
CA GLY A 20 47.82 -21.75 5.32
C GLY A 20 46.55 -21.84 4.45
N LYS A 21 45.40 -22.18 5.07
CA LYS A 21 44.10 -22.28 4.37
C LYS A 21 43.37 -20.94 4.18
N ARG A 22 43.92 -19.82 4.68
CA ARG A 22 43.28 -18.49 4.63
C ARG A 22 43.99 -17.59 3.64
N ILE A 23 43.24 -16.68 3.02
CA ILE A 23 43.81 -15.62 2.18
C ILE A 23 44.48 -14.57 3.09
N ASP A 24 45.74 -14.27 2.83
CA ASP A 24 46.46 -13.18 3.48
C ASP A 24 46.27 -11.88 2.68
N TRP A 25 45.15 -11.22 2.96
CA TRP A 25 44.77 -9.96 2.31
C TRP A 25 45.77 -8.81 2.49
N ASN A 26 46.74 -8.89 3.40
CA ASN A 26 47.79 -7.88 3.48
C ASN A 26 48.76 -7.97 2.29
N LYS A 27 49.03 -9.18 1.81
CA LYS A 27 49.96 -9.47 0.71
C LYS A 27 49.30 -9.46 -0.67
N VAL A 28 47.97 -9.34 -0.73
CA VAL A 28 47.23 -9.24 -1.99
C VAL A 28 47.28 -7.80 -2.48
N ASN A 29 47.75 -7.59 -3.72
CA ASN A 29 47.80 -6.27 -4.37
C ASN A 29 46.83 -6.16 -5.55
N GLU A 30 46.36 -7.29 -6.07
CA GLU A 30 45.42 -7.37 -7.19
C GLU A 30 44.47 -8.55 -6.96
N ILE A 31 43.25 -8.44 -7.48
CA ILE A 31 42.26 -9.53 -7.51
C ILE A 31 41.77 -9.74 -8.94
N GLU A 32 41.54 -11.00 -9.32
CA GLU A 32 40.80 -11.35 -10.53
C GLU A 32 39.34 -11.61 -10.19
N VAL A 33 38.44 -10.94 -10.89
CA VAL A 33 37.01 -11.05 -10.70
C VAL A 33 36.34 -11.38 -12.03
N TYR A 34 35.75 -12.57 -12.13
CA TYR A 34 34.92 -12.97 -13.26
C TYR A 34 33.51 -12.39 -13.10
N CYS A 35 33.01 -11.73 -14.14
CA CYS A 35 31.61 -11.26 -14.22
C CYS A 35 30.86 -12.13 -15.23
N LYS A 36 29.90 -12.91 -14.73
CA LYS A 36 29.20 -13.93 -15.53
C LYS A 36 28.38 -13.33 -16.68
N GLU A 37 27.75 -12.18 -16.45
CA GLU A 37 26.86 -11.55 -17.42
C GLU A 37 27.62 -10.79 -18.53
N LEU A 38 28.88 -10.42 -18.30
CA LEU A 38 29.76 -9.86 -19.33
C LEU A 38 30.68 -10.92 -19.96
N ASP A 39 30.65 -12.14 -19.42
CA ASP A 39 31.52 -13.26 -19.77
C ASP A 39 33.01 -12.86 -19.88
N ASN A 40 33.50 -12.14 -18.87
CA ASN A 40 34.86 -11.58 -18.89
C ASN A 40 35.49 -11.54 -17.49
N VAL A 41 36.83 -11.57 -17.45
CA VAL A 41 37.65 -11.52 -16.22
C VAL A 41 38.33 -10.17 -16.08
N TYR A 42 38.17 -9.53 -14.92
CA TYR A 42 38.72 -8.21 -14.63
C TYR A 42 39.79 -8.29 -13.55
N LYS A 43 40.98 -7.75 -13.86
CA LYS A 43 42.10 -7.59 -12.93
C LYS A 43 42.01 -6.24 -12.22
N ILE A 44 41.61 -6.25 -10.95
CA ILE A 44 41.34 -5.03 -10.16
C ILE A 44 42.44 -4.86 -9.12
N GLN A 45 43.09 -3.70 -9.12
CA GLN A 45 44.17 -3.36 -8.21
C GLN A 45 43.63 -2.90 -6.85
N ILE A 46 44.34 -3.22 -5.78
CA ILE A 46 44.08 -2.70 -4.43
C ILE A 46 44.96 -1.47 -4.25
N LEU A 47 44.32 -0.30 -4.26
CA LEU A 47 44.98 0.99 -4.13
C LEU A 47 45.43 1.29 -2.70
N ASP A 48 44.59 0.96 -1.72
CA ASP A 48 44.88 1.23 -0.30
C ASP A 48 44.26 0.17 0.63
N LYS A 49 44.86 0.01 1.82
CA LYS A 49 44.47 -0.94 2.85
C LYS A 49 44.41 -0.26 4.22
N LYS A 50 43.24 -0.27 4.88
CA LYS A 50 43.08 0.32 6.22
C LYS A 50 42.46 -0.63 7.24
N ARG A 51 42.76 -0.42 8.53
CA ARG A 51 42.19 -1.17 9.65
C ARG A 51 41.33 -0.29 10.55
N ASP A 52 40.24 -0.86 11.06
CA ASP A 52 39.46 -0.22 12.13
C ASP A 52 39.99 -0.54 13.53
N LYS A 53 39.40 0.07 14.56
CA LYS A 53 39.75 -0.16 15.99
C LYS A 53 39.59 -1.62 16.44
N ARG A 54 38.90 -2.46 15.66
CA ARG A 54 38.71 -3.89 15.91
C ARG A 54 39.60 -4.75 15.00
N SER A 55 40.63 -4.15 14.41
CA SER A 55 41.60 -4.77 13.50
C SER A 55 41.00 -5.36 12.22
N SER A 56 39.79 -4.95 11.82
CA SER A 56 39.17 -5.39 10.56
C SER A 56 39.80 -4.70 9.37
N LEU A 57 40.19 -5.47 8.35
CA LEU A 57 40.84 -4.94 7.15
C LEU A 57 39.82 -4.50 6.09
N TYR A 58 40.06 -3.34 5.51
CA TYR A 58 39.29 -2.77 4.41
C TYR A 58 40.19 -2.42 3.24
N LEU A 59 39.70 -2.61 2.02
CA LEU A 59 40.42 -2.42 0.77
C LEU A 59 39.75 -1.29 -0.05
N LEU A 60 40.57 -0.50 -0.71
CA LEU A 60 40.16 0.47 -1.74
C LEU A 60 40.61 -0.07 -3.11
N PHE A 61 39.74 -0.01 -4.11
CA PHE A 61 40.00 -0.61 -5.42
C PHE A 61 40.27 0.42 -6.51
N LYS A 62 41.08 0.03 -7.49
CA LYS A 62 41.38 0.80 -8.71
C LYS A 62 41.37 -0.11 -9.93
N TYR A 63 40.89 0.39 -11.05
CA TYR A 63 40.93 -0.27 -12.34
C TYR A 63 41.19 0.78 -13.42
N MET A 64 42.25 0.58 -14.21
CA MET A 64 42.77 1.59 -15.12
C MET A 64 42.97 2.94 -14.38
N GLU A 65 42.39 4.04 -14.86
CA GLU A 65 42.50 5.36 -14.25
C GLU A 65 41.41 5.67 -13.21
N LYS A 66 40.47 4.75 -12.98
CA LYS A 66 39.32 4.97 -12.08
C LYS A 66 39.55 4.28 -10.73
N GLN A 67 39.18 4.96 -9.65
CA GLN A 67 39.24 4.43 -8.28
C GLN A 67 37.84 4.39 -7.65
N SER A 68 37.60 3.38 -6.81
CA SER A 68 36.38 3.29 -6.00
C SER A 68 36.39 4.36 -4.90
N SER A 69 35.21 4.85 -4.51
CA SER A 69 35.07 5.83 -3.42
C SER A 69 35.04 5.18 -2.03
N LEU A 70 34.66 3.91 -1.97
CA LEU A 70 34.32 3.22 -0.74
C LEU A 70 35.32 2.12 -0.38
N TYR A 71 35.78 2.15 0.87
CA TYR A 71 36.54 1.05 1.46
C TYR A 71 35.64 -0.14 1.80
N ILE A 72 35.97 -1.32 1.29
CA ILE A 72 35.18 -2.55 1.51
C ILE A 72 35.95 -3.52 2.38
N ARG A 73 35.26 -4.04 3.40
CA ARG A 73 35.83 -5.03 4.32
C ARG A 73 36.10 -6.35 3.60
N THR A 74 37.24 -6.98 3.84
CA THR A 74 37.68 -8.20 3.13
C THR A 74 36.70 -9.38 3.24
N ASN A 75 36.02 -9.52 4.37
CA ASN A 75 35.00 -10.57 4.57
C ASN A 75 33.60 -10.18 4.06
N ASN A 76 33.46 -9.04 3.38
CA ASN A 76 32.20 -8.51 2.86
C ASN A 76 32.25 -8.18 1.36
N LEU A 77 33.10 -8.87 0.60
CA LEU A 77 33.16 -8.80 -0.86
C LEU A 77 32.02 -9.62 -1.49
N THR A 78 30.78 -9.16 -1.29
CA THR A 78 29.57 -9.77 -1.83
C THR A 78 29.25 -9.25 -3.23
N ASN A 79 28.44 -9.97 -4.02
CA ASN A 79 28.02 -9.51 -5.37
C ASN A 79 27.47 -8.08 -5.39
N GLY A 80 26.68 -7.67 -4.38
CA GLY A 80 26.16 -6.31 -4.32
C GLY A 80 27.23 -5.24 -4.09
N ARG A 81 28.28 -5.58 -3.31
CA ARG A 81 29.42 -4.68 -3.09
C ARG A 81 30.31 -4.61 -4.32
N LEU A 82 30.56 -5.74 -4.99
CA LEU A 82 31.29 -5.79 -6.25
C LEU A 82 30.54 -5.06 -7.38
N LYS A 83 29.20 -5.17 -7.48
CA LYS A 83 28.39 -4.36 -8.42
C LYS A 83 28.66 -2.87 -8.23
N THR A 84 28.67 -2.39 -6.98
CA THR A 84 28.92 -0.97 -6.67
C THR A 84 30.32 -0.54 -7.12
N VAL A 85 31.34 -1.36 -6.82
CA VAL A 85 32.73 -1.09 -7.23
C VAL A 85 32.85 -1.08 -8.75
N PHE A 86 32.31 -2.08 -9.44
CA PHE A 86 32.35 -2.17 -10.91
C PHE A 86 31.64 -0.99 -11.59
N GLN A 87 30.58 -0.45 -10.99
CA GLN A 87 29.92 0.77 -11.46
C GLN A 87 30.81 2.01 -11.28
N GLU A 88 31.46 2.18 -10.12
CA GLU A 88 32.37 3.30 -9.86
C GLU A 88 33.62 3.25 -10.74
N LEU A 89 34.15 2.04 -10.96
CA LEU A 89 35.27 1.78 -11.87
C LEU A 89 34.89 1.90 -13.35
N GLY A 90 33.61 2.08 -13.66
CA GLY A 90 33.10 2.24 -15.02
C GLY A 90 33.16 0.96 -15.88
N ILE A 91 33.26 -0.22 -15.25
CA ILE A 91 33.26 -1.52 -15.92
C ILE A 91 31.83 -1.91 -16.35
N ILE A 92 30.84 -1.59 -15.52
CA ILE A 92 29.41 -1.74 -15.85
C ILE A 92 28.72 -0.39 -15.80
N ALA A 93 27.76 -0.18 -16.70
CA ALA A 93 26.94 1.01 -16.69
C ALA A 93 26.17 1.13 -15.36
N LYS A 94 26.13 2.33 -14.80
CA LYS A 94 25.19 2.64 -13.74
C LYS A 94 23.81 2.72 -14.40
N GLU A 95 23.00 1.68 -14.23
CA GLU A 95 21.58 1.76 -14.58
C GLU A 95 21.02 3.02 -13.91
N VAL A 96 20.63 4.00 -14.73
CA VAL A 96 19.81 5.11 -14.26
C VAL A 96 18.46 4.48 -13.96
N GLU A 97 18.29 3.91 -12.77
CA GLU A 97 16.95 3.79 -12.21
C GLU A 97 16.44 5.24 -12.21
N GLN A 98 15.60 5.59 -13.20
CA GLN A 98 14.64 6.67 -13.02
C GLN A 98 13.78 6.20 -11.84
N GLU A 99 14.26 6.45 -10.63
CA GLU A 99 13.39 6.58 -9.49
C GLU A 99 12.48 7.74 -9.88
N ASN A 100 11.33 7.41 -10.45
CA ASN A 100 10.17 8.27 -10.50
C ASN A 100 9.82 8.58 -9.05
N GLU A 101 10.57 9.53 -8.48
CA GLU A 101 10.40 10.05 -7.14
C GLU A 101 9.03 10.71 -7.13
N LEU A 102 8.18 10.21 -6.24
CA LEU A 102 6.83 10.73 -6.11
C LEU A 102 6.89 12.17 -5.63
N MET A 103 6.28 13.05 -6.40
CA MET A 103 6.22 14.48 -6.10
C MET A 103 4.84 14.86 -5.58
N LYS A 104 4.79 15.95 -4.82
CA LYS A 104 3.55 16.50 -4.26
C LYS A 104 3.69 18.00 -4.00
N ARG A 105 2.68 18.78 -4.37
CA ARG A 105 2.59 20.20 -4.05
C ARG A 105 2.23 20.44 -2.58
N CYS A 106 2.95 21.34 -1.92
CA CYS A 106 2.61 21.77 -0.56
C CYS A 106 1.47 22.80 -0.59
N ASN A 107 0.44 22.61 0.22
CA ASN A 107 -0.69 23.54 0.34
C ASN A 107 -0.39 24.85 1.11
N VAL A 108 0.84 25.05 1.59
CA VAL A 108 1.26 26.28 2.31
C VAL A 108 2.27 27.09 1.50
N CYS A 109 3.40 26.49 1.10
CA CYS A 109 4.40 27.19 0.28
C CYS A 109 4.14 27.08 -1.23
N GLY A 110 3.23 26.22 -1.70
CA GLY A 110 2.93 26.06 -3.13
C GLY A 110 3.99 25.29 -3.92
N GLU A 111 5.16 25.00 -3.35
CA GLU A 111 6.25 24.28 -4.02
C GLU A 111 5.94 22.78 -4.20
N ILE A 112 6.40 22.22 -5.33
CA ILE A 112 6.37 20.78 -5.61
C ILE A 112 7.61 20.13 -4.98
N LYS A 113 7.39 19.22 -4.03
CA LYS A 113 8.45 18.58 -3.23
C LYS A 113 8.35 17.07 -3.28
N LYS A 114 9.42 16.39 -2.92
CA LYS A 114 9.41 14.92 -2.80
C LYS A 114 8.40 14.50 -1.73
N ILE A 115 7.70 13.39 -1.96
CA ILE A 115 6.68 12.90 -1.00
C ILE A 115 7.28 12.56 0.38
N SER A 116 8.59 12.27 0.43
CA SER A 116 9.37 12.06 1.65
C SER A 116 9.46 13.31 2.53
N GLU A 117 9.24 14.50 1.96
CA GLU A 117 9.16 15.78 2.69
C GLU A 117 7.79 16.02 3.34
N PHE A 118 6.85 15.09 3.19
CA PHE A 118 5.54 15.13 3.81
C PHE A 118 5.39 14.02 4.86
N GLU A 119 4.72 14.33 5.96
CA GLU A 119 4.46 13.37 7.03
C GLU A 119 3.41 12.32 6.57
N LYS A 120 3.67 11.05 6.85
CA LYS A 120 2.73 9.96 6.57
C LYS A 120 1.56 10.03 7.54
N ASN A 121 0.33 10.01 7.02
CA ASN A 121 -0.87 9.95 7.84
C ASN A 121 -1.94 9.11 7.13
N LYS A 122 -2.34 8.01 7.78
CA LYS A 122 -3.34 7.06 7.25
C LYS A 122 -4.74 7.65 7.16
N SER A 123 -5.07 8.66 7.99
CA SER A 123 -6.37 9.33 7.94
C SER A 123 -6.49 10.29 6.76
N CYS A 124 -5.36 10.79 6.24
CA CYS A 124 -5.35 11.64 5.08
C CYS A 124 -5.81 10.85 3.85
N LYS A 125 -6.63 11.51 3.01
CA LYS A 125 -7.22 10.96 1.78
C LYS A 125 -6.21 10.20 0.92
N TYR A 126 -4.96 10.66 0.95
CA TYR A 126 -3.85 10.31 0.10
C TYR A 126 -2.64 9.70 0.85
N GLY A 127 -2.80 9.37 2.14
CA GLY A 127 -1.74 8.73 2.94
C GLY A 127 -0.62 9.67 3.41
N HIS A 128 -0.60 10.91 2.93
CA HIS A 128 0.32 11.96 3.32
C HIS A 128 -0.44 13.26 3.63
N VAL A 129 0.07 14.04 4.58
CA VAL A 129 -0.45 15.37 4.85
C VAL A 129 -0.20 16.30 3.66
N GLY A 130 -1.06 17.32 3.48
CA GLY A 130 -0.92 18.29 2.37
C GLY A 130 0.19 19.33 2.59
N THR A 131 0.69 19.46 3.82
CA THR A 131 1.71 20.46 4.21
C THR A 131 3.07 19.80 4.38
N CYS A 132 4.12 20.35 3.77
CA CYS A 132 5.48 19.83 3.92
C CYS A 132 5.98 19.98 5.36
N LYS A 133 6.98 19.18 5.73
CA LYS A 133 7.54 19.16 7.09
C LYS A 133 8.07 20.52 7.53
N VAL A 134 8.67 21.29 6.62
CA VAL A 134 9.21 22.63 6.87
C VAL A 134 8.08 23.60 7.24
N CYS A 135 7.10 23.81 6.34
CA CYS A 135 5.97 24.69 6.63
C CYS A 135 5.18 24.25 7.87
N ARG A 136 5.08 22.95 8.14
CA ARG A 136 4.44 22.44 9.36
C ARG A 136 5.27 22.78 10.60
N PHE A 137 6.60 22.72 10.52
CA PHE A 137 7.48 23.07 11.63
C PHE A 137 7.43 24.58 11.92
N ASP A 138 7.48 25.41 10.89
CA ASP A 138 7.50 26.88 11.04
C ASP A 138 6.20 27.41 11.64
N ARG A 139 5.07 26.79 11.29
CA ARG A 139 3.74 27.13 11.82
C ARG A 139 3.46 26.59 13.23
N ARG A 140 4.35 25.77 13.82
CA ARG A 140 4.12 25.28 15.20
C ARG A 140 4.30 26.44 16.18
N LYS A 141 3.35 26.59 17.09
CA LYS A 141 3.47 27.52 18.23
C LYS A 141 4.73 27.16 19.04
N LYS A 142 5.63 28.13 19.20
CA LYS A 142 6.82 28.05 20.02
C LYS A 142 6.60 28.84 21.31
N PHE A 143 7.18 28.36 22.40
CA PHE A 143 7.14 28.98 23.71
C PHE A 143 8.56 29.30 24.14
N ASN A 144 8.84 30.56 24.42
CA ASN A 144 10.10 30.99 25.02
C ASN A 144 10.06 30.70 26.52
N LYS A 145 11.11 30.10 27.04
CA LYS A 145 11.21 29.65 28.43
C LYS A 145 12.61 29.82 28.98
N VAL A 146 12.71 29.93 30.29
CA VAL A 146 13.97 29.89 31.03
C VAL A 146 14.19 28.47 31.56
N CYS A 147 15.39 27.92 31.34
CA CYS A 147 15.73 26.60 31.84
C CYS A 147 15.81 26.60 33.37
N GLU A 148 15.10 25.68 34.05
CA GLU A 148 15.11 25.59 35.51
C GLU A 148 16.53 25.39 36.09
N THR A 149 17.40 24.69 35.36
CA THR A 149 18.77 24.32 35.79
C THR A 149 19.83 25.36 35.44
N CYS A 150 20.07 25.63 34.15
CA CYS A 150 21.15 26.54 33.74
C CYS A 150 20.71 28.01 33.57
N LYS A 151 19.43 28.31 33.81
CA LYS A 151 18.82 29.65 33.69
C LYS A 151 18.94 30.32 32.31
N LYS A 152 19.37 29.60 31.27
CA LYS A 152 19.40 30.09 29.89
C LYS A 152 18.01 30.10 29.27
N GLU A 153 17.74 31.12 28.45
CA GLU A 153 16.54 31.19 27.62
C GLU A 153 16.58 30.19 26.47
N PHE A 154 15.43 29.57 26.16
CA PHE A 154 15.30 28.62 25.05
C PHE A 154 13.86 28.56 24.52
N SER A 155 13.69 28.17 23.26
CA SER A 155 12.38 27.96 22.63
C SER A 155 12.01 26.47 22.58
N THR A 156 10.75 26.15 22.90
CA THR A 156 10.20 24.78 22.87
C THR A 156 8.81 24.74 22.27
N ILE A 157 8.45 23.62 21.63
CA ILE A 157 7.09 23.39 21.09
C ILE A 157 6.14 22.87 22.20
N ASN A 158 6.68 22.27 23.26
CA ASN A 158 5.89 21.69 24.34
C ASN A 158 5.87 22.62 25.56
N ILE A 159 4.67 23.07 25.94
CA ILE A 159 4.42 23.94 27.09
C ILE A 159 4.83 23.32 28.43
N LYS A 160 4.97 22.00 28.53
CA LYS A 160 5.40 21.31 29.77
C LYS A 160 6.93 21.17 29.89
N THR A 161 7.71 21.52 28.87
CA THR A 161 9.17 21.44 28.94
C THR A 161 9.71 22.49 29.92
N LYS A 162 10.65 22.07 30.77
CA LYS A 162 11.26 22.87 31.86
C LYS A 162 12.76 23.12 31.67
N PHE A 163 13.42 22.34 30.80
CA PHE A 163 14.87 22.32 30.66
C PHE A 163 15.26 22.52 29.18
N CYS A 164 16.33 23.26 28.93
CA CYS A 164 16.79 23.56 27.57
C CYS A 164 17.42 22.36 26.86
N SER A 165 17.94 21.38 27.61
CA SER A 165 18.61 20.20 27.07
C SER A 165 18.41 18.98 27.97
N VAL A 166 18.75 17.81 27.43
CA VAL A 166 18.75 16.54 28.20
C VAL A 166 19.73 16.61 29.38
N GLN A 167 20.84 17.33 29.24
CA GLN A 167 21.84 17.54 30.30
C GLN A 167 21.28 18.40 31.45
N CYS A 168 20.46 19.40 31.12
CA CYS A 168 19.79 20.24 32.12
C CYS A 168 18.58 19.56 32.75
N LYS A 169 17.97 18.56 32.10
CA LYS A 169 16.90 17.74 32.68
C LYS A 169 17.54 16.84 33.75
N PRO A 170 17.43 17.12 35.06
CA PRO A 170 18.21 16.43 36.07
C PRO A 170 17.70 14.99 36.16
N GLN A 171 18.33 14.07 35.42
CA GLN A 171 17.95 12.66 35.42
C GLN A 171 18.63 11.86 36.54
N CYS A 172 19.54 12.45 37.33
CA CYS A 172 20.54 11.65 38.06
C CYS A 172 20.84 12.09 39.51
N GLN A 173 19.86 12.57 40.29
CA GLN A 173 19.92 12.48 41.76
C GLN A 173 18.82 11.57 42.35
N ASN A 174 18.21 10.71 41.54
CA ASN A 174 17.32 9.69 42.07
C ASN A 174 18.13 8.68 42.89
N LYS A 175 18.14 8.84 44.22
CA LYS A 175 18.58 7.83 45.19
C LYS A 175 18.06 6.47 44.71
N LYS A 176 18.97 5.62 44.25
CA LYS A 176 18.61 4.29 43.75
C LYS A 176 18.42 3.37 44.95
N ILE A 177 17.28 2.70 45.01
CA ILE A 177 16.92 1.77 46.06
C ILE A 177 17.21 0.36 45.56
N ILE A 178 17.79 -0.48 46.42
CA ILE A 178 18.03 -1.89 46.14
C ILE A 178 16.76 -2.66 46.49
N VAL A 179 16.23 -3.42 45.52
CA VAL A 179 15.07 -4.30 45.67
C VAL A 179 15.40 -5.71 45.22
N LYS A 180 14.72 -6.72 45.76
CA LYS A 180 14.89 -8.13 45.37
C LYS A 180 13.89 -8.52 44.28
N CYS A 181 14.33 -9.38 43.36
CA CYS A 181 13.47 -9.94 42.32
C CYS A 181 12.40 -10.86 42.93
N SER A 182 11.13 -10.60 42.68
CA SER A 182 9.96 -11.38 43.14
C SER A 182 9.89 -12.81 42.59
N THR A 183 10.85 -13.22 41.76
CA THR A 183 10.87 -14.55 41.13
C THR A 183 12.12 -15.35 41.45
N CYS A 184 13.29 -14.72 41.55
CA CYS A 184 14.57 -15.41 41.78
C CYS A 184 15.41 -14.79 42.91
N GLY A 185 14.90 -13.78 43.63
CA GLY A 185 15.58 -13.15 44.76
C GLY A 185 16.74 -12.19 44.41
N LYS A 186 17.27 -12.25 43.17
CA LYS A 186 18.40 -11.39 42.74
C LYS A 186 18.13 -9.90 42.96
N GLU A 187 19.14 -9.20 43.47
CA GLU A 187 19.07 -7.77 43.76
C GLU A 187 19.06 -6.90 42.49
N LYS A 188 18.38 -5.77 42.56
CA LYS A 188 18.26 -4.79 41.47
C LYS A 188 18.12 -3.38 42.00
N LYS A 189 18.76 -2.42 41.33
CA LYS A 189 18.62 -0.99 41.62
C LYS A 189 17.45 -0.38 40.85
N VAL A 190 16.51 0.26 41.55
CA VAL A 190 15.35 0.97 40.97
C VAL A 190 15.26 2.40 41.48
N ASN A 191 14.52 3.26 40.79
CA ASN A 191 14.26 4.63 41.25
C ASN A 191 13.07 4.67 42.23
N MET A 192 12.98 5.76 43.01
CA MET A 192 11.93 5.95 44.02
C MET A 192 10.51 5.84 43.45
N PHE A 193 10.28 6.36 42.24
CA PHE A 193 8.98 6.27 41.58
C PHE A 193 8.55 4.81 41.33
N ARG A 194 9.47 3.97 40.82
CA ARG A 194 9.19 2.54 40.62
C ARG A 194 9.03 1.80 41.94
N PHE A 195 9.80 2.17 42.97
CA PHE A 195 9.66 1.59 44.30
C PHE A 195 8.27 1.84 44.91
N LYS A 196 7.77 3.08 44.82
CA LYS A 196 6.46 3.46 45.36
C LYS A 196 5.28 2.84 44.61
N ASN A 197 5.37 2.71 43.29
CA ASN A 197 4.23 2.31 42.45
C ASN A 197 4.14 0.80 42.17
N ASN A 198 5.22 0.04 42.35
CA ASN A 198 5.25 -1.38 42.00
C ASN A 198 5.38 -2.25 43.25
N LYS A 199 4.51 -3.26 43.37
CA LYS A 199 4.62 -4.30 44.40
C LYS A 199 5.64 -5.39 44.04
N ASP A 200 5.80 -5.68 42.75
CA ASP A 200 6.72 -6.71 42.26
C ASP A 200 7.87 -6.12 41.43
N PHE A 201 9.06 -6.70 41.62
CA PHE A 201 10.27 -6.32 40.91
C PHE A 201 10.87 -7.54 40.21
N TYR A 202 11.40 -7.37 39.00
CA TYR A 202 11.98 -8.47 38.23
C TYR A 202 13.37 -8.12 37.71
N CYS A 203 14.33 -9.04 37.89
CA CYS A 203 15.71 -8.84 37.44
C CYS A 203 15.81 -8.84 35.90
N SER A 204 14.99 -9.64 35.22
CA SER A 204 14.94 -9.81 33.76
C SER A 204 13.51 -10.00 33.24
N GLU A 205 13.30 -9.85 31.93
CA GLU A 205 12.02 -10.12 31.28
C GLU A 205 11.60 -11.59 31.46
N LYS A 206 12.57 -12.51 31.49
CA LYS A 206 12.33 -13.93 31.78
C LYS A 206 11.68 -14.11 33.17
N CYS A 207 12.23 -13.47 34.20
CA CYS A 207 11.66 -13.52 35.56
C CYS A 207 10.29 -12.86 35.63
N LYS A 208 10.10 -11.74 34.93
CA LYS A 208 8.79 -11.06 34.85
C LYS A 208 7.73 -11.97 34.23
N ASN A 209 8.02 -12.58 33.09
CA ASN A 209 7.09 -13.49 32.41
C ASN A 209 6.76 -14.71 33.28
N MET A 210 7.76 -15.27 33.97
CA MET A 210 7.54 -16.38 34.89
C MET A 210 6.68 -15.97 36.09
N GLY A 211 6.93 -14.80 36.69
CA GLY A 211 6.11 -14.26 37.77
C GLY A 211 4.67 -14.00 37.33
N TYR A 212 4.47 -13.40 36.16
CA TYR A 212 3.14 -13.14 35.60
C TYR A 212 2.39 -14.43 35.30
N SER A 213 3.06 -15.43 34.73
CA SER A 213 2.45 -16.73 34.47
C SER A 213 1.98 -17.41 35.75
N LYS A 214 2.75 -17.33 36.85
CA LYS A 214 2.33 -17.89 38.14
C LYS A 214 1.10 -17.16 38.70
N LYS A 215 1.04 -15.83 38.57
CA LYS A 215 -0.03 -15.01 39.16
C LYS A 215 -1.34 -15.03 38.37
N TYR A 216 -1.29 -15.11 37.05
CA TYR A 216 -2.46 -14.81 36.21
C TYR A 216 -2.86 -15.94 35.24
N SER A 217 -2.13 -17.06 35.20
CA SER A 217 -2.45 -18.20 34.32
C SER A 217 -3.13 -19.34 35.09
N GLY A 218 -3.72 -20.27 34.33
CA GLY A 218 -4.39 -21.44 34.90
C GLY A 218 -5.55 -21.03 35.80
N LYS A 219 -5.71 -21.72 36.94
CA LYS A 219 -6.79 -21.50 37.92
C LYS A 219 -6.89 -20.06 38.44
N ASN A 220 -5.77 -19.32 38.43
CA ASN A 220 -5.72 -17.92 38.88
C ASN A 220 -6.23 -16.93 37.84
N SER A 221 -6.49 -17.38 36.60
CA SER A 221 -7.10 -16.54 35.59
C SER A 221 -8.58 -16.35 35.90
N HIS A 222 -9.04 -15.10 35.90
CA HIS A 222 -10.47 -14.76 35.99
C HIS A 222 -11.32 -15.34 34.83
N LYS A 223 -10.68 -15.89 33.79
CA LYS A 223 -11.32 -16.59 32.66
C LYS A 223 -11.16 -18.12 32.74
N TYR A 224 -10.67 -18.65 33.86
CA TYR A 224 -10.45 -20.09 34.00
C TYR A 224 -11.77 -20.83 34.18
N SER A 225 -12.23 -21.45 33.09
CA SER A 225 -13.42 -22.30 33.08
C SER A 225 -13.13 -23.53 32.23
N ARG A 226 -12.66 -24.61 32.86
CA ARG A 226 -12.41 -25.88 32.17
C ARG A 226 -13.64 -26.77 32.31
N ILE A 227 -14.07 -27.38 31.20
CA ILE A 227 -15.14 -28.38 31.17
C ILE A 227 -14.65 -29.62 30.44
N THR A 228 -15.16 -30.78 30.83
CA THR A 228 -14.86 -32.07 30.23
C THR A 228 -16.00 -32.48 29.29
N VAL A 229 -15.65 -32.91 28.08
CA VAL A 229 -16.58 -33.44 27.08
C VAL A 229 -15.98 -34.65 26.39
N ASN A 230 -16.79 -35.45 25.71
CA ASN A 230 -16.31 -36.62 24.98
C ASN A 230 -15.96 -36.25 23.53
N CYS A 231 -14.92 -36.91 23.01
CA CYS A 231 -14.57 -36.82 21.59
C CYS A 231 -15.68 -37.40 20.72
N SER A 232 -16.19 -36.65 19.75
CA SER A 232 -17.28 -37.04 18.84
C SER A 232 -16.94 -38.18 17.85
N ILE A 233 -15.81 -38.86 18.01
CA ILE A 233 -15.34 -39.93 17.12
C ILE A 233 -14.92 -41.17 17.90
N CYS A 234 -14.07 -41.03 18.91
CA CYS A 234 -13.60 -42.15 19.73
C CYS A 234 -14.11 -42.13 21.17
N ASN A 235 -15.00 -41.19 21.52
CA ASN A 235 -15.57 -41.00 22.86
C ASN A 235 -14.59 -40.76 24.01
N LYS A 236 -13.29 -40.65 23.74
CA LYS A 236 -12.28 -40.28 24.75
C LYS A 236 -12.62 -38.94 25.41
N GLU A 237 -12.57 -38.91 26.74
CA GLU A 237 -12.76 -37.70 27.54
C GLU A 237 -11.68 -36.66 27.26
N ILE A 238 -12.09 -35.40 27.07
CA ILE A 238 -11.20 -34.27 26.85
C ILE A 238 -11.63 -33.06 27.66
N THR A 239 -10.65 -32.44 28.33
CA THR A 239 -10.88 -31.21 29.10
C THR A 239 -10.27 -30.01 28.38
N ARG A 240 -11.08 -28.99 28.09
CA ARG A 240 -10.64 -27.72 27.48
C ARG A 240 -11.38 -26.53 28.07
N ASN A 241 -11.06 -25.31 27.64
CA ASN A 241 -11.79 -24.14 28.11
C ASN A 241 -13.22 -24.14 27.55
N LYS A 242 -14.18 -23.65 28.33
CA LYS A 242 -15.61 -23.58 27.99
C LYS A 242 -15.88 -22.98 26.60
N TYR A 243 -15.19 -21.91 26.22
CA TYR A 243 -15.38 -21.27 24.91
C TYR A 243 -14.87 -22.12 23.73
N GLU A 244 -13.86 -22.96 23.94
CA GLU A 244 -13.30 -23.85 22.91
C GLU A 244 -14.24 -25.01 22.62
N ILE A 245 -15.00 -25.43 23.64
CA ILE A 245 -15.96 -26.54 23.56
C ILE A 245 -17.34 -26.07 23.08
N ASN A 246 -17.82 -24.91 23.54
CA ASN A 246 -19.16 -24.43 23.24
C ASN A 246 -19.30 -23.84 21.83
N LYS A 247 -18.20 -23.42 21.20
CA LYS A 247 -18.23 -22.80 19.87
C LYS A 247 -18.44 -23.81 18.73
N PRO A 248 -17.71 -24.95 18.68
CA PRO A 248 -17.96 -25.98 17.67
C PRO A 248 -19.08 -26.94 18.10
N LYS A 249 -19.88 -27.41 17.14
CA LYS A 249 -20.90 -28.45 17.37
C LYS A 249 -20.30 -29.82 17.76
N TYR A 250 -19.09 -30.11 17.28
CA TYR A 250 -18.38 -31.39 17.52
C TYR A 250 -16.99 -31.13 18.12
N ASN A 251 -16.57 -31.99 19.04
CA ASN A 251 -15.34 -31.85 19.81
C ASN A 251 -14.43 -33.06 19.56
N PHE A 252 -13.12 -32.84 19.38
CA PHE A 252 -12.19 -33.91 18.99
C PHE A 252 -10.95 -33.98 19.88
N CYS A 253 -10.50 -35.18 20.23
CA CYS A 253 -9.33 -35.38 21.10
C CYS A 253 -7.99 -35.22 20.38
N SER A 254 -7.94 -35.49 19.08
CA SER A 254 -6.74 -35.40 18.26
C SER A 254 -7.03 -34.81 16.88
N PHE A 255 -5.97 -34.41 16.17
CA PHE A 255 -6.05 -33.97 14.78
C PHE A 255 -6.62 -35.06 13.87
N GLU A 256 -6.26 -36.32 14.11
CA GLU A 256 -6.78 -37.48 13.37
C GLU A 256 -8.29 -37.64 13.57
N CYS A 257 -8.77 -37.56 14.82
CA CYS A 257 -10.21 -37.60 15.11
C CYS A 257 -10.95 -36.42 14.44
N LYS A 258 -10.33 -35.24 14.40
CA LYS A 258 -10.90 -34.09 13.68
C LYS A 258 -11.01 -34.35 12.18
N ALA A 259 -9.99 -34.92 11.55
CA ALA A 259 -10.02 -35.25 10.13
C ALA A 259 -11.12 -36.28 9.81
N LYS A 260 -11.20 -37.36 10.62
CA LYS A 260 -12.27 -38.37 10.54
C LYS A 260 -13.65 -37.74 10.74
N GLY A 261 -13.78 -36.83 11.71
CA GLY A 261 -15.01 -36.11 11.99
C GLY A 261 -15.45 -35.17 10.88
N ILE A 262 -14.55 -34.46 10.21
CA ILE A 262 -14.89 -33.62 9.06
C ILE A 262 -15.47 -34.47 7.93
N LYS A 263 -14.84 -35.60 7.63
CA LYS A 263 -15.35 -36.55 6.63
C LYS A 263 -16.74 -37.08 7.02
N LYS A 264 -16.92 -37.48 8.29
CA LYS A 264 -18.19 -38.02 8.77
C LYS A 264 -19.33 -37.00 8.78
N PHE A 265 -19.08 -35.79 9.28
CA PHE A 265 -20.14 -34.83 9.63
C PHE A 265 -20.35 -33.69 8.63
N TYR A 266 -19.41 -33.44 7.70
CA TYR A 266 -19.46 -32.26 6.82
C TYR A 266 -19.11 -32.54 5.35
N SER A 267 -19.04 -33.80 4.95
CA SER A 267 -18.71 -34.19 3.57
C SER A 267 -19.78 -35.09 2.96
N GLY A 268 -19.79 -35.20 1.63
CA GLY A 268 -20.86 -35.88 0.91
C GLY A 268 -22.21 -35.27 1.25
N GLU A 269 -23.23 -36.12 1.41
CA GLU A 269 -24.62 -35.76 1.76
C GLU A 269 -24.75 -34.88 3.00
N ASN A 270 -23.79 -34.95 3.92
CA ASN A 270 -23.79 -34.15 5.15
C ASN A 270 -23.29 -32.70 4.93
N SER A 271 -22.79 -32.36 3.75
CA SER A 271 -22.46 -30.97 3.42
C SER A 271 -23.76 -30.16 3.21
N PRO A 272 -23.90 -28.96 3.81
CA PRO A 272 -25.05 -28.09 3.57
C PRO A 272 -25.31 -27.74 2.10
N MET A 273 -24.28 -27.91 1.25
CA MET A 273 -24.31 -27.64 -0.17
C MET A 273 -24.39 -28.90 -1.03
N TYR A 274 -24.49 -30.10 -0.43
CA TYR A 274 -24.61 -31.34 -1.20
C TYR A 274 -25.93 -31.40 -1.95
N GLY A 275 -25.88 -31.85 -3.22
CA GLY A 275 -27.05 -31.96 -4.08
C GLY A 275 -27.70 -30.65 -4.51
N ARG A 276 -27.23 -29.48 -4.02
CA ARG A 276 -27.76 -28.18 -4.41
C ARG A 276 -27.03 -27.64 -5.63
N GLU A 277 -27.60 -27.88 -6.81
CA GLU A 277 -27.11 -27.24 -8.02
C GLU A 277 -27.51 -25.76 -8.04
N ARG A 278 -26.52 -24.87 -8.15
CA ARG A 278 -26.72 -23.42 -8.19
C ARG A 278 -26.84 -22.92 -9.63
N LEU A 279 -27.88 -23.38 -10.32
CA LEU A 279 -28.17 -23.04 -11.71
C LEU A 279 -28.34 -21.52 -11.90
N GLU A 280 -28.80 -20.82 -10.87
CA GLU A 280 -28.99 -19.37 -10.85
C GLU A 280 -27.68 -18.57 -10.93
N LEU A 281 -26.52 -19.20 -10.71
CA LEU A 281 -25.21 -18.54 -10.76
C LEU A 281 -24.32 -19.01 -11.93
N ARG A 282 -24.87 -19.77 -12.88
CA ARG A 282 -24.12 -20.29 -14.03
C ARG A 282 -24.38 -19.49 -15.30
N GLY A 283 -23.34 -19.41 -16.13
CA GLY A 283 -23.43 -18.83 -17.47
C GLY A 283 -23.98 -17.41 -17.45
N GLU A 284 -24.97 -17.16 -18.30
CA GLU A 284 -25.58 -15.85 -18.51
C GLU A 284 -26.40 -15.35 -17.32
N LYS A 285 -26.84 -16.27 -16.46
CA LYS A 285 -27.57 -15.96 -15.23
C LYS A 285 -26.68 -15.44 -14.11
N ASN A 286 -25.35 -15.62 -14.23
CA ASN A 286 -24.41 -15.06 -13.28
C ASN A 286 -24.42 -13.52 -13.39
N PRO A 287 -24.62 -12.76 -12.29
CA PRO A 287 -24.61 -11.29 -12.31
C PRO A 287 -23.32 -10.67 -12.89
N ASN A 288 -22.23 -11.43 -12.95
CA ASN A 288 -20.95 -10.99 -13.51
C ASN A 288 -20.73 -11.45 -14.97
N TYR A 289 -21.74 -12.04 -15.64
CA TYR A 289 -21.61 -12.46 -17.03
C TYR A 289 -21.57 -11.26 -17.97
N ASN A 290 -20.54 -11.20 -18.80
CA ASN A 290 -20.42 -10.19 -19.84
C ASN A 290 -20.77 -10.82 -21.20
N PRO A 291 -21.88 -10.41 -21.84
CA PRO A 291 -22.32 -10.98 -23.12
C PRO A 291 -21.37 -10.65 -24.28
N ASN A 292 -20.60 -9.55 -24.19
CA ASN A 292 -19.71 -9.07 -25.25
C ASN A 292 -18.37 -9.81 -25.33
N LYS A 293 -18.16 -10.88 -24.54
CA LYS A 293 -16.95 -11.70 -24.59
C LYS A 293 -17.21 -12.96 -25.40
N THR A 294 -16.36 -13.29 -26.36
CA THR A 294 -16.49 -14.57 -27.09
C THR A 294 -16.15 -15.76 -26.19
N ARG A 295 -16.56 -16.97 -26.58
CA ARG A 295 -16.21 -18.21 -25.87
C ARG A 295 -14.69 -18.39 -25.75
N GLU A 296 -13.95 -18.04 -26.78
CA GLU A 296 -12.47 -18.09 -26.82
C GLU A 296 -11.84 -17.04 -25.90
N GLN A 297 -12.38 -15.82 -25.88
CA GLN A 297 -11.95 -14.78 -24.93
C GLN A 297 -12.26 -15.20 -23.49
N ARG A 298 -13.40 -15.84 -23.22
CA ARG A 298 -13.71 -16.39 -21.89
C ARG A 298 -12.78 -17.54 -21.50
N GLN A 299 -12.25 -18.31 -22.45
CA GLN A 299 -11.23 -19.34 -22.19
C GLN A 299 -9.86 -18.73 -21.94
N LYS A 300 -9.46 -17.72 -22.71
CA LYS A 300 -8.22 -16.95 -22.51
C LYS A 300 -8.26 -16.11 -21.22
N ASP A 301 -9.38 -15.55 -20.82
CA ASP A 301 -9.49 -14.70 -19.62
C ASP A 301 -9.51 -15.50 -18.30
N ARG A 302 -9.64 -16.83 -18.35
CA ARG A 302 -9.59 -17.68 -17.16
C ARG A 302 -8.17 -17.70 -16.61
N LYS A 303 -7.87 -16.80 -15.67
CA LYS A 303 -6.66 -16.79 -14.83
C LYS A 303 -5.42 -17.27 -15.59
N LEU A 304 -5.08 -16.63 -16.71
CA LEU A 304 -3.80 -16.88 -17.36
C LEU A 304 -2.69 -16.65 -16.32
N LEU A 305 -1.79 -17.62 -16.25
CA LEU A 305 -0.56 -17.50 -15.49
C LEU A 305 0.17 -16.21 -15.87
N GLU A 306 0.12 -15.84 -17.15
CA GLU A 306 0.64 -14.58 -17.71
C GLU A 306 0.09 -13.34 -17.02
N ASN A 307 -1.24 -13.20 -16.91
CA ASN A 307 -1.85 -12.06 -16.21
C ASN A 307 -1.44 -12.02 -14.73
N THR A 308 -1.36 -13.18 -14.09
CA THR A 308 -0.93 -13.29 -12.70
C THR A 308 0.54 -12.86 -12.53
N ASN A 309 1.41 -13.25 -13.47
CA ASN A 309 2.83 -12.89 -13.48
C ASN A 309 3.00 -11.40 -13.78
N TRP A 310 2.32 -10.87 -14.81
CA TRP A 310 2.32 -9.45 -15.14
C TRP A 310 1.94 -8.57 -13.94
N ILE A 311 0.84 -8.90 -13.24
CA ILE A 311 0.46 -8.19 -12.00
C ILE A 311 1.58 -8.27 -10.96
N LYS A 312 2.14 -9.47 -10.72
CA LYS A 312 3.22 -9.65 -9.72
C LYS A 312 4.45 -8.83 -10.08
N ASP A 313 4.85 -8.80 -11.34
CA ASP A 313 6.06 -8.14 -11.82
C ASP A 313 5.94 -6.62 -11.72
N ILE A 314 4.79 -6.05 -12.09
CA ILE A 314 4.52 -4.61 -11.91
C ILE A 314 4.53 -4.22 -10.44
N LEU A 315 3.82 -4.97 -9.60
CA LEU A 315 3.76 -4.68 -8.17
C LEU A 315 5.16 -4.79 -7.52
N LYS A 316 5.96 -5.76 -7.94
CA LYS A 316 7.33 -5.97 -7.48
C LYS A 316 8.25 -4.85 -7.95
N ARG A 317 8.21 -4.48 -9.24
CA ARG A 317 8.95 -3.33 -9.82
C ARG A 317 8.69 -2.05 -9.04
N ASP A 318 7.42 -1.80 -8.74
CA ASP A 318 6.97 -0.59 -8.06
C ASP A 318 7.08 -0.67 -6.53
N LYS A 319 7.72 -1.72 -6.00
CA LYS A 319 7.95 -1.95 -4.56
C LYS A 319 6.62 -1.96 -3.75
N TYR A 320 5.51 -2.35 -4.37
CA TYR A 320 4.15 -2.31 -3.81
C TYR A 320 3.74 -0.92 -3.31
N ILE A 321 4.24 0.13 -3.96
CA ILE A 321 3.93 1.54 -3.67
C ILE A 321 3.08 2.08 -4.80
N CYS A 322 1.94 2.69 -4.44
CA CYS A 322 1.10 3.39 -5.41
C CYS A 322 1.90 4.52 -6.08
N LYS A 323 2.01 4.49 -7.41
CA LYS A 323 2.74 5.48 -8.22
C LYS A 323 2.02 6.81 -8.40
N CYS A 324 0.81 6.92 -7.85
CA CYS A 324 0.07 8.18 -7.76
C CYS A 324 0.24 8.82 -6.37
N CYS A 325 -0.13 8.11 -5.30
CA CYS A 325 -0.20 8.69 -3.95
C CYS A 325 0.92 8.28 -2.98
N GLY A 326 1.80 7.36 -3.35
CA GLY A 326 2.88 6.86 -2.47
C GLY A 326 2.45 6.00 -1.29
N LYS A 327 1.16 5.67 -1.17
CA LYS A 327 0.67 4.73 -0.17
C LYS A 327 1.27 3.35 -0.42
N ASN A 328 1.61 2.65 0.66
CA ASN A 328 2.06 1.26 0.68
C ASN A 328 1.05 0.36 1.43
N GLY A 329 0.97 -0.93 1.10
CA GLY A 329 0.16 -1.92 1.84
C GLY A 329 -0.63 -2.91 0.98
N ASN A 330 -1.49 -3.68 1.65
CA ASN A 330 -2.36 -4.68 1.03
C ASN A 330 -3.51 -3.93 0.32
N ASN A 331 -3.86 -4.30 -0.93
CA ASN A 331 -4.81 -3.63 -1.86
C ASN A 331 -4.17 -2.72 -2.93
N MET A 332 -2.98 -3.08 -3.39
CA MET A 332 -2.43 -2.55 -4.65
C MET A 332 -2.96 -3.33 -5.84
N VAL A 333 -3.18 -2.64 -6.94
CA VAL A 333 -3.65 -3.18 -8.21
C VAL A 333 -2.72 -2.71 -9.32
N ALA A 334 -2.47 -3.59 -10.29
CA ALA A 334 -1.83 -3.20 -11.54
C ALA A 334 -2.89 -2.57 -12.45
N HIS A 335 -2.60 -1.38 -12.96
CA HIS A 335 -3.43 -0.64 -13.90
C HIS A 335 -2.75 -0.63 -15.26
N HIS A 336 -3.49 -0.93 -16.32
CA HIS A 336 -3.03 -0.79 -17.70
C HIS A 336 -3.02 0.68 -18.10
N LEU A 337 -1.89 1.19 -18.61
CA LEU A 337 -1.78 2.56 -19.13
C LEU A 337 -2.55 2.68 -20.45
N ASP A 338 -2.21 1.83 -21.41
CA ASP A 338 -2.95 1.62 -22.66
C ASP A 338 -3.96 0.49 -22.46
N GLY A 339 -5.24 0.79 -22.68
CA GLY A 339 -6.37 -0.03 -22.28
C GLY A 339 -6.35 -1.47 -22.78
N TYR A 340 -6.60 -2.41 -21.87
CA TYR A 340 -6.62 -3.85 -22.13
C TYR A 340 -7.54 -4.26 -23.30
N ASN A 341 -8.63 -3.51 -23.49
CA ASN A 341 -9.64 -3.83 -24.50
C ASN A 341 -9.15 -3.59 -25.94
N TRP A 342 -8.35 -2.54 -26.18
CA TRP A 342 -7.91 -2.15 -27.52
C TRP A 342 -6.44 -2.47 -27.80
N CYS A 343 -5.55 -2.29 -26.83
CA CYS A 343 -4.10 -2.48 -26.98
C CYS A 343 -3.70 -3.93 -26.68
N LYS A 344 -4.02 -4.85 -27.60
CA LYS A 344 -3.85 -6.31 -27.41
C LYS A 344 -2.38 -6.71 -27.27
N GLU A 345 -1.52 -6.05 -28.02
CA GLU A 345 -0.09 -6.28 -28.13
C GLU A 345 0.69 -5.88 -26.87
N LYS A 346 0.21 -4.91 -26.08
CA LYS A 346 0.86 -4.48 -24.83
C LYS A 346 0.18 -4.98 -23.56
N ARG A 347 -0.77 -5.92 -23.63
CA ARG A 347 -1.55 -6.40 -22.45
C ARG A 347 -0.70 -6.90 -21.29
N TYR A 348 0.42 -7.54 -21.61
CA TYR A 348 1.34 -8.13 -20.65
C TYR A 348 2.74 -7.51 -20.72
N ASP A 349 2.87 -6.37 -21.40
CA ASP A 349 4.08 -5.55 -21.31
C ASP A 349 4.12 -4.88 -19.93
N ILE A 350 5.21 -5.08 -19.19
CA ILE A 350 5.43 -4.50 -17.87
C ILE A 350 5.43 -2.96 -17.95
N HIS A 351 5.92 -2.38 -19.05
CA HIS A 351 5.94 -0.93 -19.27
C HIS A 351 4.56 -0.35 -19.54
N ASN A 352 3.60 -1.17 -19.97
CA ASN A 352 2.19 -0.77 -20.09
C ASN A 352 1.41 -0.88 -18.77
N GLY A 353 2.10 -1.10 -17.66
CA GLY A 353 1.46 -1.27 -16.36
C GLY A 353 2.01 -0.33 -15.31
N VAL A 354 1.14 0.07 -14.38
CA VAL A 354 1.51 0.90 -13.24
C VAL A 354 0.81 0.45 -11.95
N THR A 355 1.53 0.48 -10.83
CA THR A 355 0.95 0.14 -9.53
C THR A 355 0.14 1.30 -8.97
N LEU A 356 -1.14 1.06 -8.72
CA LEU A 356 -2.03 1.99 -8.04
C LEU A 356 -2.66 1.36 -6.79
N CYS A 357 -2.97 2.18 -5.78
CA CYS A 357 -3.87 1.72 -4.73
C CYS A 357 -5.30 1.70 -5.27
N GLN A 358 -6.14 0.82 -4.73
CA GLN A 358 -7.54 0.68 -5.17
C GLN A 358 -8.31 2.00 -5.25
N LYS A 359 -7.97 2.96 -4.38
CA LYS A 359 -8.58 4.30 -4.39
C LYS A 359 -8.17 5.12 -5.60
N CYS A 360 -6.87 5.32 -5.83
CA CYS A 360 -6.37 6.07 -6.99
C CYS A 360 -6.84 5.42 -8.29
N HIS A 361 -6.87 4.08 -8.34
CA HIS A 361 -7.41 3.34 -9.46
C HIS A 361 -8.90 3.66 -9.75
N LYS A 362 -9.74 3.65 -8.70
CA LYS A 362 -11.15 4.05 -8.82
C LYS A 362 -11.33 5.52 -9.18
N GLU A 363 -10.46 6.40 -8.67
CA GLU A 363 -10.50 7.83 -8.99
C GLU A 363 -10.15 8.09 -10.46
N PHE A 364 -9.14 7.39 -10.99
CA PHE A 364 -8.79 7.43 -12.42
C PHE A 364 -9.98 7.03 -13.29
N HIS A 365 -10.58 5.86 -13.04
CA HIS A 365 -11.73 5.39 -13.82
C HIS A 365 -13.00 6.21 -13.57
N SER A 366 -13.12 6.87 -12.41
CA SER A 366 -14.19 7.84 -12.17
C SER A 366 -14.04 9.10 -13.01
N TYR A 367 -12.84 9.41 -13.50
CA TYR A 367 -12.56 10.59 -14.32
C TYR A 367 -12.57 10.26 -15.82
N TYR A 368 -11.93 9.17 -16.24
CA TYR A 368 -11.80 8.78 -17.66
C TYR A 368 -12.66 7.60 -18.10
N GLY A 369 -13.40 6.96 -17.20
CA GLY A 369 -14.13 5.72 -17.50
C GLY A 369 -13.27 4.45 -17.42
N TYR A 370 -13.89 3.29 -17.61
CA TYR A 370 -13.30 1.95 -17.40
C TYR A 370 -12.70 1.29 -18.65
N GLY A 371 -12.84 1.89 -19.83
CA GLY A 371 -12.37 1.33 -21.09
C GLY A 371 -11.81 2.42 -22.00
N ASN A 372 -11.03 2.00 -23.01
CA ASN A 372 -10.36 2.93 -23.94
C ASN A 372 -9.42 3.93 -23.24
N ASN A 373 -8.86 3.56 -22.10
CA ASN A 373 -7.90 4.41 -21.42
C ASN A 373 -6.57 4.46 -22.18
N THR A 374 -5.91 5.61 -22.13
CA THR A 374 -4.59 5.83 -22.73
C THR A 374 -3.57 6.25 -21.69
N ARG A 375 -2.30 6.03 -22.01
CA ARG A 375 -1.17 6.44 -21.19
C ARG A 375 -1.17 7.94 -20.88
N GLU A 376 -1.58 8.78 -21.82
CA GLU A 376 -1.64 10.23 -21.67
C GLU A 376 -2.65 10.62 -20.59
N GLN A 377 -3.82 9.97 -20.55
CA GLN A 377 -4.82 10.18 -19.50
C GLN A 377 -4.26 9.87 -18.11
N TYR A 378 -3.43 8.82 -18.01
CA TYR A 378 -2.77 8.48 -16.75
C TYR A 378 -1.78 9.58 -16.31
N TYR A 379 -0.98 10.12 -17.23
CA TYR A 379 -0.06 11.20 -16.90
C TYR A 379 -0.78 12.51 -16.56
N GLU A 380 -1.85 12.85 -17.26
CA GLU A 380 -2.72 13.98 -16.91
C GLU A 380 -3.31 13.79 -15.50
N PHE A 381 -3.86 12.60 -15.20
CA PHE A 381 -4.33 12.25 -13.85
C PHE A 381 -3.26 12.45 -12.79
N LEU A 382 -2.04 11.98 -13.07
CA LEU A 382 -0.90 12.09 -12.16
C LEU A 382 -0.51 13.56 -11.94
N TYR A 383 -0.53 14.38 -12.99
CA TYR A 383 -0.23 15.81 -12.90
C TYR A 383 -1.24 16.56 -12.04
N LEU A 384 -2.55 16.37 -12.29
CA LEU A 384 -3.64 16.93 -11.47
C LEU A 384 -3.52 16.53 -10.00
N TYR A 385 -3.02 15.33 -9.76
CA TYR A 385 -2.77 14.80 -8.44
C TYR A 385 -1.57 15.47 -7.74
N ILE A 386 -0.43 15.57 -8.44
CA ILE A 386 0.79 16.21 -7.95
C ILE A 386 0.50 17.66 -7.56
N ASP A 387 -0.23 18.37 -8.42
CA ASP A 387 -0.61 19.76 -8.20
C ASP A 387 -1.70 19.96 -7.14
N GLY A 388 -2.32 18.87 -6.67
CA GLY A 388 -3.34 18.92 -5.64
C GLY A 388 -4.65 19.58 -6.10
N VAL A 389 -4.87 19.66 -7.41
CA VAL A 389 -6.06 20.28 -8.02
C VAL A 389 -7.12 19.26 -8.47
N PHE A 390 -6.78 17.96 -8.50
CA PHE A 390 -7.68 16.89 -8.92
C PHE A 390 -9.09 16.96 -8.29
N ASP A 391 -9.18 17.23 -6.99
CA ASP A 391 -10.47 17.30 -6.29
C ASP A 391 -11.33 18.52 -6.72
N LYS A 392 -10.69 19.62 -7.10
CA LYS A 392 -11.38 20.81 -7.62
C LYS A 392 -11.88 20.57 -9.04
N GLU A 393 -11.06 19.98 -9.90
CA GLU A 393 -11.42 19.65 -11.29
C GLU A 393 -12.55 18.62 -11.35
N LYS A 394 -12.48 17.58 -10.52
CA LYS A 394 -13.56 16.59 -10.40
C LYS A 394 -14.91 17.21 -10.04
N GLN A 395 -14.92 18.23 -9.18
CA GLN A 395 -16.16 18.93 -8.80
C GLN A 395 -16.74 19.74 -9.97
N LYS A 396 -15.90 20.37 -10.80
CA LYS A 396 -16.34 21.09 -12.01
C LYS A 396 -17.02 20.15 -13.00
N ILE A 397 -16.41 18.99 -13.26
CA ILE A 397 -16.96 17.98 -14.18
C ILE A 397 -18.29 17.43 -13.66
N ASN A 398 -18.38 17.11 -12.38
CA ASN A 398 -19.64 16.63 -11.78
C ASN A 398 -20.76 17.70 -11.85
N LYS A 399 -20.41 18.98 -11.71
CA LYS A 399 -21.37 20.10 -11.86
C LYS A 399 -21.86 20.21 -13.31
N ASN A 400 -20.95 20.11 -14.29
CA ASN A 400 -21.31 20.11 -15.71
C ASN A 400 -22.10 18.86 -16.12
N TYR A 401 -21.76 17.68 -15.60
CA TYR A 401 -22.48 16.43 -15.84
C TYR A 401 -23.87 16.43 -15.21
N ASN A 402 -24.04 16.97 -14.00
CA ASN A 402 -25.35 17.12 -13.38
C ASN A 402 -26.24 18.13 -14.13
N ASN A 403 -25.66 19.19 -14.68
CA ASN A 403 -26.38 20.08 -15.60
C ASN A 403 -26.85 19.31 -16.85
N ASN A 404 -26.00 18.44 -17.42
CA ASN A 404 -26.30 17.64 -18.61
C ASN A 404 -27.29 16.49 -18.37
N ARG A 405 -27.30 15.86 -17.18
CA ARG A 405 -28.25 14.77 -16.82
C ARG A 405 -29.70 15.23 -16.71
N SER A 406 -29.94 16.55 -16.64
CA SER A 406 -31.30 17.11 -16.66
C SER A 406 -31.91 17.15 -18.07
N CYS A 407 -31.12 16.95 -19.12
CA CYS A 407 -31.56 16.98 -20.52
C CYS A 407 -32.09 15.60 -20.93
N LYS A 408 -33.36 15.31 -20.58
CA LYS A 408 -34.11 14.21 -21.19
C LYS A 408 -34.58 14.62 -22.57
N LYS A 409 -34.47 13.73 -23.56
CA LYS A 409 -35.09 13.93 -24.87
C LYS A 409 -36.60 14.11 -24.70
N VAL A 410 -37.18 15.04 -25.46
CA VAL A 410 -38.62 15.30 -25.44
C VAL A 410 -39.15 15.30 -26.87
N ILE A 411 -40.39 14.89 -27.02
CA ILE A 411 -41.10 14.91 -28.30
C ILE A 411 -42.30 15.83 -28.18
N CYS A 412 -42.49 16.69 -29.17
CA CYS A 412 -43.76 17.37 -29.38
C CYS A 412 -44.65 16.45 -30.21
N ILE A 413 -45.73 15.93 -29.64
CA ILE A 413 -46.64 14.98 -30.30
C ILE A 413 -47.38 15.66 -31.46
N THR A 414 -47.73 16.94 -31.29
CA THR A 414 -48.50 17.68 -32.29
C THR A 414 -47.72 17.85 -33.61
N THR A 415 -46.41 18.05 -33.53
CA THR A 415 -45.53 18.24 -34.70
C THR A 415 -44.66 17.03 -35.03
N ASN A 416 -44.66 16.02 -34.15
CA ASN A 416 -43.80 14.84 -34.20
C ASN A 416 -42.29 15.14 -34.17
N GLU A 417 -41.89 16.34 -33.73
CA GLU A 417 -40.48 16.74 -33.62
C GLU A 417 -39.85 16.25 -32.31
N ILE A 418 -38.64 15.69 -32.39
CA ILE A 418 -37.87 15.18 -31.24
C ILE A 418 -36.72 16.14 -30.96
N PHE A 419 -36.63 16.56 -29.70
CA PHE A 419 -35.60 17.46 -29.19
C PHE A 419 -34.71 16.73 -28.20
N ASN A 420 -33.44 17.12 -28.14
CA ASN A 420 -32.46 16.54 -27.23
C ASN A 420 -32.64 17.03 -25.78
N SER A 421 -33.40 18.13 -25.57
CA SER A 421 -33.74 18.66 -24.24
C SER A 421 -35.04 19.46 -24.24
N LEU A 422 -35.61 19.70 -23.05
CA LEU A 422 -36.72 20.62 -22.85
C LEU A 422 -36.40 22.05 -23.31
N THR A 423 -35.15 22.49 -23.13
CA THR A 423 -34.68 23.82 -23.50
C THR A 423 -34.71 24.04 -25.01
N GLU A 424 -34.33 23.01 -25.77
CA GLU A 424 -34.31 23.07 -27.23
C GLU A 424 -35.73 23.20 -27.81
N GLY A 425 -36.68 22.39 -27.30
CA GLY A 425 -38.09 22.51 -27.67
C GLY A 425 -38.73 23.82 -27.21
N ALA A 426 -38.40 24.28 -26.00
CA ALA A 426 -38.83 25.58 -25.47
C ALA A 426 -38.42 26.75 -26.37
N ASN A 427 -37.16 26.77 -26.82
CA ASN A 427 -36.64 27.83 -27.67
C ASN A 427 -37.28 27.82 -29.07
N LYS A 428 -37.47 26.63 -29.67
CA LYS A 428 -38.05 26.48 -31.01
C LYS A 428 -39.43 27.11 -31.12
N TYR A 429 -40.27 26.92 -30.10
CA TYR A 429 -41.64 27.42 -30.09
C TYR A 429 -41.83 28.67 -29.22
N ASN A 430 -40.75 29.21 -28.66
CA ASN A 430 -40.76 30.35 -27.74
C ASN A 430 -41.70 30.17 -26.53
N ILE A 431 -41.59 29.02 -25.86
CA ILE A 431 -42.43 28.63 -24.71
C ILE A 431 -41.55 28.45 -23.48
N SER A 432 -42.06 28.77 -22.28
CA SER A 432 -41.31 28.49 -21.05
C SER A 432 -41.08 26.98 -20.83
N ILE A 433 -39.87 26.62 -20.40
CA ILE A 433 -39.51 25.25 -20.00
C ILE A 433 -40.48 24.70 -18.95
N GLN A 434 -40.96 25.55 -18.04
CA GLN A 434 -41.90 25.17 -16.99
C GLN A 434 -43.28 24.78 -17.54
N ALA A 435 -43.77 25.45 -18.58
CA ALA A 435 -45.04 25.11 -19.23
C ALA A 435 -44.96 23.73 -19.89
N ILE A 436 -43.90 23.47 -20.67
CA ILE A 436 -43.64 22.15 -21.28
C ILE A 436 -43.55 21.07 -20.19
N SER A 437 -42.81 21.35 -19.11
CA SER A 437 -42.64 20.40 -18.02
C SER A 437 -43.95 20.10 -17.26
N ASN A 438 -44.82 21.09 -17.10
CA ASN A 438 -46.13 20.94 -16.48
C ASN A 438 -47.11 20.17 -17.38
N ASN A 439 -47.06 20.39 -18.70
CA ASN A 439 -47.82 19.61 -19.67
C ASN A 439 -47.43 18.13 -19.65
N ILE A 440 -46.12 17.81 -19.58
CA ILE A 440 -45.63 16.43 -19.47
C ILE A 440 -46.02 15.79 -18.13
N ARG A 441 -45.83 16.49 -17.00
CA ARG A 441 -46.01 15.92 -15.65
C ARG A 441 -47.46 15.91 -15.15
N LYS A 442 -48.31 16.82 -15.65
CA LYS A 442 -49.70 17.00 -15.22
C LYS A 442 -50.62 17.17 -16.43
N PRO A 443 -50.70 16.17 -17.34
CA PRO A 443 -51.41 16.30 -18.61
C PRO A 443 -52.92 16.53 -18.45
N LEU A 444 -53.52 16.04 -17.35
CA LEU A 444 -54.93 16.25 -17.04
C LEU A 444 -55.26 17.70 -16.67
N LYS A 445 -54.30 18.44 -16.09
CA LYS A 445 -54.46 19.83 -15.66
C LYS A 445 -53.95 20.82 -16.72
N ASN A 446 -52.94 20.44 -17.49
CA ASN A 446 -52.33 21.26 -18.52
C ASN A 446 -52.35 20.47 -19.83
N LYS A 447 -53.41 20.62 -20.63
CA LYS A 447 -53.66 19.78 -21.82
C LYS A 447 -52.65 20.05 -22.95
N HIS A 448 -52.09 21.26 -23.02
CA HIS A 448 -51.05 21.64 -23.97
C HIS A 448 -50.05 22.62 -23.31
N ALA A 449 -48.92 22.85 -23.97
CA ALA A 449 -47.99 23.92 -23.64
C ALA A 449 -47.57 24.63 -24.94
N GLY A 450 -48.07 25.86 -25.12
CA GLY A 450 -47.90 26.68 -26.32
C GLY A 450 -48.81 26.30 -27.49
N VAL A 451 -48.67 27.05 -28.58
CA VAL A 451 -49.35 26.87 -29.87
C VAL A 451 -48.34 26.96 -31.01
N HIS A 452 -48.58 26.24 -32.10
CA HIS A 452 -47.73 26.30 -33.28
C HIS A 452 -47.83 27.68 -33.95
N PRO A 453 -46.71 28.34 -34.30
CA PRO A 453 -46.72 29.71 -34.85
C PRO A 453 -47.56 29.87 -36.13
N GLU A 454 -47.53 28.87 -37.02
CA GLU A 454 -48.20 28.94 -38.33
C GLU A 454 -49.60 28.30 -38.32
N SER A 455 -49.75 27.07 -37.81
CA SER A 455 -51.02 26.33 -37.82
C SER A 455 -51.94 26.64 -36.64
N ASN A 456 -51.48 27.43 -35.66
CA ASN A 456 -52.18 27.75 -34.40
C ASN A 456 -52.66 26.53 -33.58
N GLN A 457 -52.09 25.34 -33.85
CA GLN A 457 -52.44 24.09 -33.17
C GLN A 457 -51.80 24.02 -31.78
N ALA A 458 -52.53 23.49 -30.81
CA ALA A 458 -52.05 23.31 -29.44
C ALA A 458 -50.91 22.27 -29.38
N LEU A 459 -49.77 22.63 -28.77
CA LEU A 459 -48.58 21.78 -28.71
C LEU A 459 -48.60 20.88 -27.48
N ILE A 460 -48.53 19.56 -27.68
CA ILE A 460 -48.56 18.55 -26.62
C ILE A 460 -47.20 17.87 -26.53
N TRP A 461 -46.67 17.70 -25.31
CA TRP A 461 -45.29 17.28 -25.08
C TRP A 461 -45.21 16.00 -24.24
N LYS A 462 -44.22 15.15 -24.55
CA LYS A 462 -43.86 13.96 -23.76
C LYS A 462 -42.34 13.80 -23.67
N TYR A 463 -41.88 13.04 -22.67
CA TYR A 463 -40.51 12.53 -22.70
C TYR A 463 -40.41 11.48 -23.80
N TYR A 464 -39.35 11.57 -24.60
CA TYR A 464 -39.07 10.60 -25.64
C TYR A 464 -38.37 9.39 -25.03
N ASP A 465 -38.99 8.22 -25.15
CA ASP A 465 -38.44 6.95 -24.70
C ASP A 465 -38.14 6.10 -25.93
N SER A 466 -36.86 5.79 -26.17
CA SER A 466 -36.39 5.04 -27.34
C SER A 466 -36.58 3.52 -27.18
N SER A 467 -37.34 3.07 -26.19
CA SER A 467 -37.50 1.66 -25.82
C SER A 467 -38.88 1.05 -26.17
N LYS A 468 -39.58 1.62 -27.15
CA LYS A 468 -40.76 1.00 -27.77
C LYS A 468 -40.59 0.84 -29.26
#